data_AF-A0A0S7ZDV5-F1
#
_entry.id   AF-A0A0S7ZDV5-F1
#
_cell.length_a   1.000
_cell.length_b   1.000
_cell.length_c   1.000
_cell.angle_alpha   90.00
_cell.angle_beta   90.00
_cell.angle_gamma   90.00
#
_symmetry.space_group_name_H-M   'P 1'
#
loop_
_entity.id
_entity.type
_entity.pdbx_description
1 polymer ?
#
loop_
_entity_poly.entity_id
_entity_poly.type
_entity_poly.pdbx_seq_one_letter_code
_entity_poly.pdbx_strand_id
1 'polypeptide(L)'
;AVEIATKILETAIDNFANRNSENIFIPNVTERLVAGFTSESVFQFLGGTYRSTYRPLNDAVIAGRLRGAAGVIGCSNPNVSYEEAHIKMVKELIKNDVLVVTTGCNAISCGKHGILRPDTALQFAGEGIKEVCRAVGIPPVLHLGSCVDNSRILKVLTNVVSEGGLGQDISELPVAGAAPEWMSEKAVSIGMYFVASGVYTMIGHPLPIMGSKNLTNYITDEMEKEIGGKWAFELDPIEAAHKMIRHIDQKRKNLKLRPLMYEQALKAAV
;
A
#
# COMPACT_ATOMS: atom_id res chain seq x y z
N ALA A 1 17.56 21.40 -21.70
CA ALA A 1 17.25 20.97 -20.32
C ALA A 1 18.16 21.67 -19.30
N VAL A 2 19.49 21.54 -19.41
CA VAL A 2 20.46 22.17 -18.48
C VAL A 2 20.27 23.68 -18.38
N GLU A 3 20.24 24.40 -19.50
CA GLU A 3 20.06 25.86 -19.51
C GLU A 3 18.79 26.33 -18.78
N ILE A 4 17.67 25.63 -19.00
CA ILE A 4 16.41 25.92 -18.32
C ILE A 4 16.53 25.66 -16.80
N ALA A 5 17.16 24.55 -16.42
CA ALA A 5 17.37 24.22 -15.01
C ALA A 5 18.27 25.25 -14.32
N THR A 6 19.35 25.68 -14.96
CA THR A 6 20.22 26.75 -14.48
C THR A 6 19.41 28.02 -14.25
N LYS A 7 18.62 28.45 -15.24
CA LYS A 7 17.79 29.66 -15.11
C LYS A 7 16.79 29.59 -13.95
N ILE A 8 16.19 28.43 -13.71
CA ILE A 8 15.28 28.22 -12.56
C ILE A 8 16.05 28.38 -11.24
N LEU A 9 17.24 27.79 -11.14
CA LEU A 9 18.08 27.87 -9.93
C LEU A 9 18.59 29.29 -9.69
N GLU A 10 19.09 29.97 -10.73
CA GLU A 10 19.52 31.38 -10.65
C GLU A 10 18.38 32.28 -10.16
N THR A 11 17.17 32.11 -10.71
CA THR A 11 15.99 32.86 -10.26
C THR A 11 15.70 32.64 -8.77
N ALA A 12 15.85 31.40 -8.27
CA ALA A 12 15.64 31.09 -6.86
C ALA A 12 16.75 31.68 -5.95
N ILE A 13 18.00 31.64 -6.41
CA ILE A 13 19.16 32.20 -5.70
C ILE A 13 19.04 33.72 -5.59
N ASP A 14 18.76 34.40 -6.71
CA ASP A 14 18.60 35.86 -6.75
C ASP A 14 17.45 36.32 -5.84
N ASN A 15 16.35 35.55 -5.80
CA ASN A 15 15.22 35.86 -4.94
C ASN A 15 15.45 35.55 -3.45
N PHE A 16 16.41 34.69 -3.09
CA PHE A 16 16.67 34.32 -1.70
C PHE A 16 17.06 35.54 -0.84
N ALA A 17 17.81 36.48 -1.40
CA ALA A 17 18.20 37.72 -0.72
C ALA A 17 17.01 38.65 -0.42
N ASN A 18 15.90 38.53 -1.15
CA ASN A 18 14.69 39.33 -0.94
C ASN A 18 13.78 38.78 0.17
N ARG A 19 14.08 37.63 0.79
CA ARG A 19 13.22 37.05 1.82
C ARG A 19 13.27 37.89 3.11
N ASN A 20 12.12 38.20 3.68
CA ASN A 20 12.05 38.78 5.02
C ASN A 20 12.24 37.68 6.07
N SER A 21 13.38 37.68 6.77
CA SER A 21 13.71 36.69 7.81
C SER A 21 12.73 36.66 8.98
N GLU A 22 12.06 37.78 9.27
CA GLU A 22 11.09 37.88 10.37
C GLU A 22 9.79 37.12 10.08
N ASN A 23 9.47 36.88 8.81
CA ASN A 23 8.26 36.18 8.36
C ASN A 23 8.48 34.69 8.08
N ILE A 24 9.54 34.10 8.61
CA ILE A 24 9.93 32.71 8.34
C ILE A 24 9.64 31.85 9.55
N PHE A 25 8.71 30.91 9.38
CA PHE A 25 8.45 29.85 10.34
C PHE A 25 8.68 28.50 9.66
N ILE A 26 9.77 27.83 10.04
CA ILE A 26 10.08 26.46 9.62
C ILE A 26 9.86 25.55 10.83
N PRO A 27 8.82 24.70 10.85
CA PRO A 27 8.63 23.73 11.92
C PRO A 27 9.88 22.86 12.07
N ASN A 28 10.38 22.73 13.30
CA ASN A 28 11.53 21.87 13.60
C ASN A 28 11.10 20.39 13.72
N VAL A 29 10.51 19.87 12.64
CA VAL A 29 10.02 18.50 12.55
C VAL A 29 10.57 17.91 11.26
N THR A 30 11.38 16.86 11.41
CA THR A 30 11.93 16.08 10.30
C THR A 30 11.83 14.62 10.64
N GLU A 31 11.79 13.78 9.62
CA GLU A 31 11.71 12.33 9.81
C GLU A 31 12.60 11.62 8.79
N ARG A 32 13.18 10.50 9.21
CA ARG A 32 13.98 9.63 8.34
C ARG A 32 13.06 8.62 7.67
N LEU A 33 13.41 8.22 6.45
CA LEU A 33 12.69 7.19 5.72
C LEU A 33 13.64 6.35 4.86
N VAL A 34 13.24 5.11 4.60
CA VAL A 34 13.84 4.25 3.58
C VAL A 34 12.83 4.07 2.45
N ALA A 35 13.27 4.33 1.22
CA ALA A 35 12.47 4.19 0.00
C ALA A 35 13.28 3.53 -1.11
N GLY A 36 12.72 3.42 -2.31
CA GLY A 36 13.40 2.84 -3.47
C GLY A 36 13.22 1.33 -3.60
N PHE A 37 12.13 0.78 -3.05
CA PHE A 37 11.75 -0.61 -3.22
C PHE A 37 11.09 -0.78 -4.59
N THR A 38 11.86 -1.09 -5.63
CA THR A 38 11.32 -1.22 -6.98
C THR A 38 11.04 -2.68 -7.33
N SER A 39 10.28 -2.93 -8.40
CA SER A 39 10.09 -4.29 -8.94
C SER A 39 11.41 -4.98 -9.30
N GLU A 40 12.44 -4.21 -9.63
CA GLU A 40 13.77 -4.69 -10.03
C GLU A 40 14.70 -4.96 -8.84
N SER A 41 14.41 -4.41 -7.64
CA SER A 41 15.26 -4.55 -6.46
C SER A 41 14.60 -5.33 -5.31
N VAL A 42 13.27 -5.39 -5.25
CA VAL A 42 12.54 -5.90 -4.07
C VAL A 42 12.91 -7.35 -3.72
N PHE A 43 13.15 -8.21 -4.71
CA PHE A 43 13.54 -9.60 -4.49
C PHE A 43 14.94 -9.74 -3.87
N GLN A 44 15.83 -8.77 -4.06
CA GLN A 44 17.16 -8.77 -3.44
C GLN A 44 17.08 -8.54 -1.93
N PHE A 45 16.12 -7.72 -1.48
CA PHE A 45 15.87 -7.55 -0.06
C PHE A 45 15.25 -8.82 0.55
N LEU A 46 14.39 -9.51 -0.20
CA LEU A 46 13.68 -10.70 0.31
C LEU A 46 14.53 -11.97 0.41
N GLY A 47 15.47 -12.17 -0.53
CA GLY A 47 16.30 -13.39 -0.58
C GLY A 47 17.81 -13.17 -0.57
N GLY A 48 18.26 -11.92 -0.41
CA GLY A 48 19.66 -11.55 -0.53
C GLY A 48 20.21 -11.75 -1.95
N THR A 49 21.52 -11.60 -2.09
CA THR A 49 22.20 -11.71 -3.39
C THR A 49 22.15 -13.11 -4.00
N TYR A 50 22.05 -14.16 -3.16
CA TYR A 50 22.16 -15.56 -3.60
C TYR A 50 20.83 -16.27 -3.87
N ARG A 51 19.70 -15.73 -3.38
CA ARG A 51 18.35 -16.26 -3.63
C ARG A 51 17.42 -15.15 -4.11
N SER A 52 17.85 -14.46 -5.16
CA SER A 52 17.21 -13.25 -5.68
C SER A 52 15.94 -13.58 -6.49
N THR A 53 14.93 -14.16 -5.84
CA THR A 53 13.64 -14.55 -6.43
C THR A 53 12.48 -14.11 -5.53
N TYR A 54 11.23 -14.28 -5.99
CA TYR A 54 10.04 -13.97 -5.19
C TYR A 54 9.63 -15.12 -4.24
N ARG A 55 10.34 -16.25 -4.30
CA ARG A 55 10.06 -17.44 -3.48
C ARG A 55 9.99 -17.14 -1.98
N PRO A 56 10.92 -16.35 -1.38
CA PRO A 56 10.86 -16.06 0.05
C PRO A 56 9.59 -15.30 0.46
N LEU A 57 9.08 -14.41 -0.39
CA LEU A 57 7.82 -13.70 -0.14
C LEU A 57 6.63 -14.66 -0.23
N ASN A 58 6.57 -15.47 -1.29
CA ASN A 58 5.50 -16.47 -1.44
C ASN A 58 5.50 -17.44 -0.25
N ASP A 59 6.68 -17.93 0.16
CA ASP A 59 6.84 -18.81 1.32
C ASP A 59 6.39 -18.15 2.62
N ALA A 60 6.71 -16.88 2.83
CA ALA A 60 6.27 -16.16 4.02
C ALA A 60 4.73 -16.10 4.11
N VAL A 61 4.05 -15.89 2.98
CA VAL A 61 2.59 -15.90 2.91
C VAL A 61 2.01 -17.31 3.09
N ILE A 62 2.56 -18.30 2.37
CA ILE A 62 2.12 -19.71 2.40
C ILE A 62 2.30 -20.33 3.79
N ALA A 63 3.42 -20.04 4.45
CA ALA A 63 3.74 -20.52 5.79
C ALA A 63 2.93 -19.83 6.90
N GLY A 64 2.20 -18.75 6.57
CA GLY A 64 1.40 -17.99 7.53
C GLY A 64 2.20 -17.00 8.36
N ARG A 65 3.45 -16.71 7.99
CA ARG A 65 4.23 -15.62 8.61
C ARG A 65 3.68 -14.26 8.20
N LEU A 66 3.36 -14.08 6.92
CA LEU A 66 2.63 -12.92 6.42
C LEU A 66 1.18 -13.32 6.14
N ARG A 67 0.25 -12.47 6.55
CA ARG A 67 -1.17 -12.67 6.29
C ARG A 67 -1.48 -12.50 4.81
N GLY A 68 -0.88 -11.50 4.19
CA GLY A 68 -1.02 -11.18 2.78
C GLY A 68 -0.30 -9.87 2.50
N ALA A 69 -0.73 -9.15 1.47
CA ALA A 69 -0.20 -7.81 1.17
C ALA A 69 -1.30 -6.81 0.83
N ALA A 70 -1.01 -5.53 1.03
CA ALA A 70 -1.91 -4.45 0.66
C ALA A 70 -1.16 -3.30 -0.02
N GLY A 71 -1.72 -2.79 -1.12
CA GLY A 71 -1.30 -1.53 -1.73
C GLY A 71 -2.14 -0.38 -1.19
N VAL A 72 -1.58 0.44 -0.30
CA VAL A 72 -2.27 1.66 0.19
C VAL A 72 -1.68 2.86 -0.51
N ILE A 73 -2.49 3.55 -1.29
CA ILE A 73 -2.05 4.61 -2.21
C ILE A 73 -2.97 5.82 -2.09
N GLY A 74 -2.71 6.86 -2.87
CA GLY A 74 -3.71 7.89 -3.13
C GLY A 74 -3.26 9.29 -2.76
N CYS A 75 -4.24 10.20 -2.84
CA CYS A 75 -4.10 11.63 -2.61
C CYS A 75 -4.31 11.96 -1.13
N SER A 76 -4.36 13.24 -0.80
CA SER A 76 -5.07 13.72 0.40
C SER A 76 -6.35 14.40 -0.06
N ASN A 77 -7.41 14.32 0.73
CA ASN A 77 -8.70 14.91 0.40
C ASN A 77 -9.08 15.93 1.48
N PRO A 78 -9.36 17.20 1.12
CA PRO A 78 -9.67 18.24 2.09
C PRO A 78 -11.01 18.01 2.84
N ASN A 79 -11.85 17.09 2.38
CA ASN A 79 -13.11 16.75 3.04
C ASN A 79 -12.93 15.78 4.23
N VAL A 80 -11.71 15.30 4.48
CA VAL A 80 -11.37 14.45 5.63
C VAL A 80 -10.18 15.03 6.38
N SER A 81 -9.97 14.59 7.62
CA SER A 81 -8.77 14.93 8.37
C SER A 81 -7.53 14.52 7.60
N TYR A 82 -6.65 15.50 7.37
CA TYR A 82 -5.44 15.32 6.58
C TYR A 82 -4.58 14.16 7.12
N GLU A 83 -4.33 13.16 6.28
CA GLU A 83 -3.48 11.96 6.53
C GLU A 83 -4.00 10.97 7.56
N GLU A 84 -5.10 11.27 8.25
CA GLU A 84 -5.58 10.44 9.35
C GLU A 84 -6.03 9.07 8.84
N ALA A 85 -6.71 9.02 7.69
CA ALA A 85 -7.24 7.77 7.15
C ALA A 85 -6.12 6.89 6.58
N HIS A 86 -5.14 7.50 5.91
CA HIS A 86 -3.91 6.82 5.48
C HIS A 86 -3.20 6.15 6.65
N ILE A 87 -2.87 6.91 7.69
CA ILE A 87 -2.02 6.43 8.78
C ILE A 87 -2.75 5.40 9.64
N LYS A 88 -4.05 5.59 9.92
CA LYS A 88 -4.84 4.60 10.67
C LYS A 88 -4.95 3.28 9.93
N MET A 89 -5.28 3.31 8.63
CA MET A 89 -5.40 2.10 7.81
C MET A 89 -4.06 1.35 7.72
N VAL A 90 -2.97 2.06 7.40
CA VAL A 90 -1.63 1.45 7.29
C VAL A 90 -1.22 0.80 8.61
N LYS A 91 -1.38 1.48 9.74
CA LYS A 91 -1.06 0.93 11.07
C LYS A 91 -1.90 -0.29 11.40
N GLU A 92 -3.19 -0.27 11.08
CA GLU A 92 -4.08 -1.40 11.35
C GLU A 92 -3.72 -2.63 10.51
N LEU A 93 -3.33 -2.44 9.25
CA LEU A 93 -2.89 -3.51 8.36
C LEU A 93 -1.57 -4.15 8.83
N ILE A 94 -0.53 -3.36 9.12
CA ILE A 94 0.77 -3.91 9.55
C ILE A 94 0.69 -4.55 10.94
N LYS A 95 -0.18 -4.07 11.83
CA LYS A 95 -0.45 -4.69 13.14
C LYS A 95 -1.03 -6.10 13.00
N ASN A 96 -1.63 -6.40 11.85
CA ASN A 96 -2.26 -7.67 11.49
C ASN A 96 -1.44 -8.44 10.44
N ASP A 97 -0.11 -8.27 10.43
CA ASP A 97 0.82 -8.98 9.56
C ASP A 97 0.49 -8.90 8.05
N VAL A 98 -0.19 -7.84 7.61
CA VAL A 98 -0.37 -7.52 6.19
C VAL A 98 0.79 -6.65 5.72
N LEU A 99 1.60 -7.16 4.78
CA LEU A 99 2.70 -6.39 4.21
C LEU A 99 2.15 -5.22 3.39
N VAL A 100 2.47 -3.99 3.78
CA VAL A 100 1.97 -2.80 3.08
C VAL A 100 3.02 -2.26 2.11
N VAL A 101 2.59 -2.01 0.88
CA VAL A 101 3.33 -1.21 -0.11
C VAL A 101 2.60 0.11 -0.35
N THR A 102 3.35 1.19 -0.57
CA THR A 102 2.79 2.53 -0.72
C THR A 102 3.44 3.33 -1.85
N THR A 103 2.67 4.22 -2.45
CA THR A 103 3.09 5.16 -3.51
C THR A 103 2.42 6.52 -3.33
N GLY A 104 2.91 7.52 -4.08
CA GLY A 104 2.25 8.81 -4.21
C GLY A 104 2.19 9.59 -2.89
N CYS A 105 1.08 10.31 -2.65
CA CYS A 105 0.96 11.15 -1.45
C CYS A 105 0.91 10.31 -0.17
N ASN A 106 0.31 9.11 -0.20
CA ASN A 106 0.34 8.22 0.97
C ASN A 106 1.77 7.86 1.39
N ALA A 107 2.69 7.69 0.44
CA ALA A 107 4.08 7.40 0.77
C ALA A 107 4.75 8.58 1.52
N ILE A 108 4.39 9.82 1.16
CA ILE A 108 4.83 11.03 1.86
C ILE A 108 4.23 11.07 3.27
N SER A 109 2.94 10.77 3.42
CA SER A 109 2.28 10.67 4.73
C SER A 109 2.95 9.62 5.61
N CYS A 110 3.17 8.41 5.09
CA CYS A 110 3.88 7.35 5.81
C CYS A 110 5.30 7.78 6.22
N GLY A 111 6.00 8.53 5.35
CA GLY A 111 7.32 9.09 5.63
C GLY A 111 7.30 10.12 6.76
N LYS A 112 6.37 11.09 6.72
CA LYS A 112 6.22 12.11 7.77
C LYS A 112 5.86 11.52 9.14
N HIS A 113 5.14 10.40 9.15
CA HIS A 113 4.74 9.69 10.38
C HIS A 113 5.73 8.59 10.80
N GLY A 114 6.91 8.51 10.17
CA GLY A 114 8.00 7.61 10.57
C GLY A 114 7.75 6.13 10.31
N ILE A 115 6.73 5.76 9.54
CA ILE A 115 6.35 4.35 9.30
C ILE A 115 7.23 3.70 8.22
N LEU A 116 8.00 4.51 7.48
CA LEU A 116 9.00 4.06 6.51
C LEU A 116 10.39 3.83 7.12
N ARG A 117 10.52 3.64 8.44
CA ARG A 117 11.78 3.30 9.10
C ARG A 117 11.83 1.82 9.54
N PRO A 118 13.01 1.18 9.49
CA PRO A 118 13.17 -0.21 9.95
C PRO A 118 12.75 -0.46 11.41
N ASP A 119 13.07 0.45 12.33
CA ASP A 119 12.79 0.32 13.76
C ASP A 119 11.29 0.41 14.09
N THR A 120 10.52 1.06 13.23
CA THR A 120 9.08 1.27 13.41
C THR A 120 8.27 -0.04 13.41
N ALA A 121 8.80 -1.11 12.81
CA ALA A 121 8.18 -2.44 12.88
C ALA A 121 8.01 -2.90 14.33
N LEU A 122 8.96 -2.58 15.22
CA LEU A 122 8.91 -2.98 16.63
C LEU A 122 7.73 -2.38 17.39
N GLN A 123 7.22 -1.23 16.93
CA GLN A 123 6.17 -0.47 17.60
C GLN A 123 4.77 -0.80 17.07
N PHE A 124 4.62 -0.93 15.74
CA PHE A 124 3.29 -0.98 15.12
C PHE A 124 2.97 -2.31 14.43
N ALA A 125 3.97 -3.10 14.05
CA ALA A 125 3.72 -4.30 13.26
C ALA A 125 3.39 -5.53 14.12
N GLY A 126 2.72 -6.51 13.51
CA GLY A 126 2.56 -7.84 14.09
C GLY A 126 3.89 -8.60 14.15
N GLU A 127 3.91 -9.74 14.83
CA GLU A 127 5.15 -10.51 15.04
C GLU A 127 5.72 -11.09 13.73
N GLY A 128 4.86 -11.42 12.76
CA GLY A 128 5.29 -11.91 11.46
C GLY A 128 6.07 -10.86 10.66
N ILE A 129 5.54 -9.63 10.57
CA ILE A 129 6.26 -8.52 9.93
C ILE A 129 7.50 -8.13 10.74
N LYS A 130 7.44 -8.11 12.08
CA LYS A 130 8.63 -7.84 12.91
C LYS A 130 9.76 -8.84 12.64
N GLU A 131 9.46 -10.12 12.52
CA GLU A 131 10.45 -11.15 12.17
C GLU A 131 11.10 -10.84 10.81
N VAL A 132 10.29 -10.55 9.78
CA VAL A 132 10.79 -10.19 8.44
C VAL A 132 11.65 -8.94 8.48
N CYS A 133 11.18 -7.87 9.13
CA CYS A 133 11.91 -6.62 9.27
C CYS A 133 13.25 -6.80 10.02
N ARG A 134 13.29 -7.63 11.07
CA ARG A 134 14.54 -7.94 11.80
C ARG A 134 15.51 -8.76 10.95
N ALA A 135 15.01 -9.73 10.19
CA ALA A 135 15.85 -10.62 9.38
C ALA A 135 16.47 -9.88 8.18
N VAL A 136 15.71 -8.97 7.56
CA VAL A 136 16.09 -8.31 6.30
C VAL A 136 16.61 -6.88 6.51
N GLY A 137 16.19 -6.18 7.56
CA GLY A 137 16.55 -4.78 7.81
C GLY A 137 15.72 -3.76 7.02
N ILE A 138 14.47 -4.09 6.67
CA ILE A 138 13.55 -3.23 5.91
C ILE A 138 12.44 -2.61 6.80
N PRO A 139 11.86 -1.45 6.41
CA PRO A 139 10.69 -0.90 7.08
C PRO A 139 9.45 -1.80 6.95
N PRO A 140 8.47 -1.69 7.86
CA PRO A 140 7.23 -2.47 7.80
C PRO A 140 6.30 -2.04 6.66
N VAL A 141 6.56 -0.88 6.05
CA VAL A 141 5.85 -0.33 4.90
C VAL A 141 6.87 0.01 3.81
N LEU A 142 6.65 -0.47 2.60
CA LEU A 142 7.62 -0.34 1.49
C LEU A 142 7.18 0.76 0.52
N HIS A 143 8.04 1.77 0.33
CA HIS A 143 7.79 2.86 -0.62
C HIS A 143 8.24 2.47 -2.03
N LEU A 144 7.27 2.32 -2.95
CA LEU A 144 7.49 1.87 -4.33
C LEU A 144 7.63 3.01 -5.35
N GLY A 145 7.22 4.24 -5.00
CA GLY A 145 7.49 5.42 -5.82
C GLY A 145 6.34 6.41 -5.90
N SER A 146 6.26 7.09 -7.03
CA SER A 146 5.21 8.04 -7.39
C SER A 146 3.90 7.34 -7.78
N CYS A 147 2.84 8.10 -8.08
CA CYS A 147 1.55 7.51 -8.49
C CYS A 147 1.64 6.66 -9.77
N VAL A 148 2.57 6.94 -10.69
CA VAL A 148 2.74 6.10 -11.89
C VAL A 148 3.48 4.79 -11.57
N ASP A 149 4.21 4.75 -10.45
CA ASP A 149 4.87 3.54 -9.95
C ASP A 149 3.88 2.56 -9.30
N ASN A 150 2.57 2.85 -9.27
CA ASN A 150 1.55 1.82 -9.03
C ASN A 150 1.63 0.67 -10.04
N SER A 151 2.14 0.94 -11.25
CA SER A 151 2.52 -0.09 -12.21
C SER A 151 3.54 -1.09 -11.66
N ARG A 152 4.42 -0.69 -10.72
CA ARG A 152 5.36 -1.60 -10.04
C ARG A 152 4.66 -2.54 -9.09
N ILE A 153 3.58 -2.11 -8.42
CA ILE A 153 2.74 -3.00 -7.61
C ILE A 153 2.20 -4.11 -8.50
N LEU A 154 1.65 -3.76 -9.68
CA LEU A 154 1.14 -4.75 -10.62
C LEU A 154 2.25 -5.70 -11.10
N LYS A 155 3.42 -5.18 -11.49
CA LYS A 155 4.59 -6.01 -11.86
C LYS A 155 5.00 -6.97 -10.74
N VAL A 156 5.01 -6.51 -9.49
CA VAL A 156 5.31 -7.34 -8.32
C VAL A 156 4.29 -8.46 -8.19
N LEU A 157 2.99 -8.18 -8.33
CA LEU A 157 1.94 -9.21 -8.30
C LEU A 157 2.11 -10.22 -9.45
N THR A 158 2.41 -9.77 -10.66
CA THR A 158 2.70 -10.65 -11.80
C THR A 158 3.90 -11.55 -11.52
N ASN A 159 4.97 -11.02 -10.94
CA ASN A 159 6.15 -11.81 -10.56
C ASN A 159 5.83 -12.83 -9.45
N VAL A 160 4.99 -12.46 -8.47
CA VAL A 160 4.52 -13.36 -7.41
C VAL A 160 3.74 -14.55 -8.00
N VAL A 161 2.84 -14.30 -8.95
CA VAL A 161 2.12 -15.36 -9.67
C VAL A 161 3.09 -16.20 -10.49
N SER A 162 3.99 -15.57 -11.24
CA SER A 162 4.96 -16.26 -12.11
C SER A 162 5.95 -17.13 -11.34
N GLU A 163 6.35 -16.74 -10.13
CA GLU A 163 7.18 -17.56 -9.23
C GLU A 163 6.43 -18.83 -8.78
N GLY A 164 5.11 -18.77 -8.71
CA GLY A 164 4.24 -19.90 -8.44
C GLY A 164 4.16 -20.31 -6.96
N GLY A 165 3.28 -21.28 -6.71
CA GLY A 165 2.96 -21.80 -5.38
C GLY A 165 2.03 -20.92 -4.54
N LEU A 166 1.72 -19.70 -4.99
CA LEU A 166 0.74 -18.79 -4.38
C LEU A 166 -0.24 -18.34 -5.46
N GLY A 167 -1.28 -19.14 -5.73
CA GLY A 167 -2.25 -18.88 -6.80
C GLY A 167 -1.71 -19.09 -8.22
N GLN A 168 -2.60 -18.97 -9.21
CA GLN A 168 -2.31 -19.02 -10.66
C GLN A 168 -2.68 -17.72 -11.39
N ASP A 169 -3.42 -16.83 -10.72
CA ASP A 169 -3.80 -15.52 -11.23
C ASP A 169 -3.78 -14.48 -10.10
N ILE A 170 -3.66 -13.19 -10.45
CA ILE A 170 -3.66 -12.08 -9.47
C ILE A 170 -4.94 -12.11 -8.63
N SER A 171 -6.08 -12.46 -9.22
CA SER A 171 -7.36 -12.55 -8.52
C SER A 171 -7.41 -13.60 -7.43
N GLU A 172 -6.50 -14.59 -7.44
CA GLU A 172 -6.44 -15.61 -6.39
C GLU A 172 -5.57 -15.19 -5.20
N LEU A 173 -4.68 -14.21 -5.42
CA LEU A 173 -3.72 -13.80 -4.41
C LEU A 173 -4.40 -13.21 -3.16
N PRO A 174 -3.86 -13.45 -1.96
CA PRO A 174 -4.35 -12.84 -0.73
C PRO A 174 -3.86 -11.39 -0.61
N VAL A 175 -4.36 -10.52 -1.49
CA VAL A 175 -3.98 -9.12 -1.61
C VAL A 175 -5.18 -8.19 -1.72
N ALA A 176 -4.99 -6.92 -1.33
CA ALA A 176 -6.01 -5.88 -1.47
C ALA A 176 -5.38 -4.53 -1.84
N GLY A 177 -6.16 -3.63 -2.44
CA GLY A 177 -5.80 -2.25 -2.72
C GLY A 177 -6.60 -1.28 -1.86
N ALA A 178 -6.06 -0.08 -1.62
CA ALA A 178 -6.79 0.97 -0.93
C ALA A 178 -6.38 2.38 -1.38
N ALA A 179 -7.37 3.27 -1.50
CA ALA A 179 -7.18 4.71 -1.63
C ALA A 179 -8.10 5.47 -0.63
N PRO A 180 -7.73 5.53 0.67
CA PRO A 180 -8.63 6.03 1.71
C PRO A 180 -8.94 7.53 1.59
N GLU A 181 -8.00 8.33 1.08
CA GLU A 181 -8.18 9.78 0.90
C GLU A 181 -8.09 10.17 -0.59
N TRP A 182 -8.67 9.36 -1.47
CA TRP A 182 -8.68 9.66 -2.91
C TRP A 182 -9.32 11.03 -3.20
N MET A 183 -8.84 11.69 -4.25
CA MET A 183 -9.32 13.02 -4.66
C MET A 183 -9.28 13.17 -6.18
N SER A 184 -8.12 12.91 -6.80
CA SER A 184 -7.95 13.13 -8.24
C SER A 184 -8.58 12.02 -9.10
N GLU A 185 -9.01 12.36 -10.31
CA GLU A 185 -9.49 11.39 -11.32
C GLU A 185 -8.46 10.29 -11.60
N LYS A 186 -7.16 10.60 -11.49
CA LYS A 186 -6.09 9.60 -11.58
C LYS A 186 -6.27 8.46 -10.57
N ALA A 187 -6.72 8.75 -9.35
CA ALA A 187 -6.95 7.72 -8.34
C ALA A 187 -8.11 6.79 -8.71
N VAL A 188 -9.13 7.32 -9.40
CA VAL A 188 -10.25 6.52 -9.95
C VAL A 188 -9.74 5.58 -11.03
N SER A 189 -8.95 6.09 -11.99
CA SER A 189 -8.34 5.27 -13.04
C SER A 189 -7.38 4.22 -12.47
N ILE A 190 -6.59 4.58 -11.45
CA ILE A 190 -5.68 3.67 -10.75
C ILE A 190 -6.47 2.53 -10.10
N GLY A 191 -7.47 2.85 -9.29
CA GLY A 191 -8.24 1.82 -8.62
C GLY A 191 -9.01 0.96 -9.63
N MET A 192 -9.51 1.53 -10.74
CA MET A 192 -10.20 0.74 -11.75
C MET A 192 -9.28 -0.24 -12.48
N TYR A 193 -8.04 0.14 -12.83
CA TYR A 193 -7.11 -0.86 -13.42
C TYR A 193 -6.78 -1.96 -12.40
N PHE A 194 -6.68 -1.62 -11.12
CA PHE A 194 -6.34 -2.59 -10.07
C PHE A 194 -7.49 -3.57 -9.84
N VAL A 195 -8.72 -3.07 -9.80
CA VAL A 195 -9.94 -3.87 -9.85
C VAL A 195 -9.97 -4.75 -11.09
N ALA A 196 -9.77 -4.16 -12.29
CA ALA A 196 -9.72 -4.88 -13.57
C ALA A 196 -8.63 -5.97 -13.63
N SER A 197 -7.57 -5.84 -12.82
CA SER A 197 -6.50 -6.83 -12.68
C SER A 197 -6.80 -7.92 -11.63
N GLY A 198 -8.03 -7.96 -11.10
CA GLY A 198 -8.48 -8.98 -10.16
C GLY A 198 -8.36 -8.62 -8.69
N VAL A 199 -8.01 -7.38 -8.33
CA VAL A 199 -7.76 -7.02 -6.92
C VAL A 199 -8.95 -6.30 -6.29
N TYR A 200 -9.36 -6.79 -5.11
CA TYR A 200 -10.30 -6.08 -4.24
C TYR A 200 -9.76 -4.73 -3.82
N THR A 201 -10.45 -3.65 -4.16
CA THR A 201 -9.96 -2.29 -3.99
C THR A 201 -10.90 -1.45 -3.14
N MET A 202 -10.42 -1.06 -1.97
CA MET A 202 -11.11 -0.21 -1.01
C MET A 202 -10.90 1.26 -1.34
N ILE A 203 -11.94 2.07 -1.20
CA ILE A 203 -11.85 3.52 -1.38
C ILE A 203 -12.72 4.20 -0.34
N GLY A 204 -12.23 5.31 0.23
CA GLY A 204 -12.86 5.96 1.38
C GLY A 204 -14.25 6.47 1.06
N HIS A 205 -14.31 7.61 0.36
CA HIS A 205 -15.57 8.15 -0.11
C HIS A 205 -16.06 7.40 -1.35
N PRO A 206 -17.37 7.14 -1.51
CA PRO A 206 -17.88 6.52 -2.73
C PRO A 206 -17.58 7.33 -3.98
N LEU A 207 -17.40 6.63 -5.11
CA LEU A 207 -17.37 7.25 -6.43
C LEU A 207 -18.74 7.91 -6.72
N PRO A 208 -18.82 8.91 -7.63
CA PRO A 208 -20.08 9.56 -8.01
C PRO A 208 -20.97 8.66 -8.90
N ILE A 209 -21.32 7.48 -8.39
CA ILE A 209 -22.05 6.41 -9.08
C ILE A 209 -23.34 6.02 -8.35
N MET A 210 -23.51 6.47 -7.10
CA MET A 210 -24.58 6.03 -6.20
C MET A 210 -25.99 6.35 -6.71
N GLY A 211 -26.11 7.26 -7.69
CA GLY A 211 -27.38 7.54 -8.38
C GLY A 211 -27.87 6.39 -9.28
N SER A 212 -27.00 5.44 -9.65
CA SER A 212 -27.35 4.25 -10.42
C SER A 212 -27.12 2.99 -9.61
N LYS A 213 -28.21 2.37 -9.16
CA LYS A 213 -28.17 1.09 -8.42
C LYS A 213 -27.52 -0.02 -9.24
N ASN A 214 -27.82 -0.09 -10.55
CA ASN A 214 -27.25 -1.11 -11.43
C ASN A 214 -25.73 -0.95 -11.54
N LEU A 215 -25.24 0.28 -11.77
CA LEU A 215 -23.80 0.53 -11.84
C LEU A 215 -23.10 0.23 -10.51
N THR A 216 -23.70 0.69 -9.40
CA THR A 216 -23.15 0.45 -8.06
C THR A 216 -23.04 -1.05 -7.80
N ASN A 217 -24.13 -1.80 -7.99
CA ASN A 217 -24.16 -3.25 -7.81
C ASN A 217 -23.16 -3.98 -8.71
N TYR A 218 -23.07 -3.58 -9.99
CA TYR A 218 -22.15 -4.19 -10.93
C TYR A 218 -20.72 -4.06 -10.42
N ILE A 219 -20.29 -2.86 -10.03
CA ILE A 219 -18.88 -2.63 -9.67
C ILE A 219 -18.51 -3.09 -8.25
N THR A 220 -19.49 -3.27 -7.35
CA THR A 220 -19.24 -3.71 -5.96
C THR A 220 -19.54 -5.18 -5.72
N ASP A 221 -20.14 -5.89 -6.67
CA ASP A 221 -20.50 -7.30 -6.49
C ASP A 221 -20.37 -8.13 -7.78
N GLU A 222 -21.09 -7.76 -8.84
CA GLU A 222 -21.21 -8.62 -10.02
C GLU A 222 -19.88 -8.81 -10.76
N MET A 223 -19.10 -7.74 -10.90
CA MET A 223 -17.81 -7.77 -11.60
C MET A 223 -16.78 -8.70 -10.94
N GLU A 224 -16.88 -8.98 -9.64
CA GLU A 224 -15.97 -9.92 -8.96
C GLU A 224 -16.07 -11.32 -9.57
N LYS A 225 -17.25 -11.71 -10.09
CA LYS A 225 -17.45 -13.01 -10.73
C LYS A 225 -16.82 -13.08 -12.12
N GLU A 226 -16.64 -11.93 -12.78
CA GLU A 226 -16.10 -11.82 -14.13
C GLU A 226 -14.57 -11.74 -14.12
N ILE A 227 -14.02 -10.95 -13.19
CA ILE A 227 -12.58 -10.61 -13.19
C ILE A 227 -11.88 -10.87 -11.85
N GLY A 228 -12.61 -11.26 -10.80
CA GLY A 228 -12.06 -11.58 -9.48
C GLY A 228 -11.78 -10.39 -8.54
N GLY A 229 -11.80 -9.17 -9.08
CA GLY A 229 -11.67 -7.91 -8.34
C GLY A 229 -12.99 -7.14 -8.29
N LYS A 230 -13.11 -6.23 -7.31
CA LYS A 230 -14.26 -5.33 -7.16
C LYS A 230 -13.92 -4.10 -6.33
N TRP A 231 -14.77 -3.10 -6.41
CA TRP A 231 -14.72 -1.95 -5.50
C TRP A 231 -15.38 -2.25 -4.16
N ALA A 232 -14.89 -1.58 -3.12
CA ALA A 232 -15.56 -1.45 -1.85
C ALA A 232 -15.42 -0.04 -1.31
N PHE A 233 -16.47 0.42 -0.62
CA PHE A 233 -16.55 1.76 -0.04
C PHE A 233 -16.62 1.65 1.47
N GLU A 234 -15.72 2.34 2.17
CA GLU A 234 -15.73 2.44 3.63
C GLU A 234 -14.95 3.68 4.09
N LEU A 235 -15.63 4.57 4.81
CA LEU A 235 -15.05 5.83 5.27
C LEU A 235 -14.22 5.65 6.54
N ASP A 236 -14.57 4.71 7.42
CA ASP A 236 -13.75 4.42 8.60
C ASP A 236 -12.50 3.64 8.17
N PRO A 237 -11.29 4.22 8.29
CA PRO A 237 -10.06 3.58 7.86
C PRO A 237 -9.76 2.26 8.61
N ILE A 238 -10.26 2.08 9.84
CA ILE A 238 -10.07 0.86 10.63
C ILE A 238 -11.00 -0.24 10.13
N GLU A 239 -12.29 0.04 9.98
CA GLU A 239 -13.24 -0.92 9.41
C GLU A 239 -12.89 -1.26 7.95
N ALA A 240 -12.40 -0.29 7.18
CA ALA A 240 -11.87 -0.49 5.84
C ALA A 240 -10.70 -1.48 5.84
N ALA A 241 -9.74 -1.31 6.76
CA ALA A 241 -8.63 -2.26 6.94
C ALA A 241 -9.15 -3.65 7.36
N HIS A 242 -10.15 -3.73 8.23
CA HIS A 242 -10.74 -5.01 8.64
C HIS A 242 -11.46 -5.72 7.48
N LYS A 243 -12.18 -4.98 6.62
CA LYS A 243 -12.77 -5.52 5.38
C LYS A 243 -11.68 -6.08 4.45
N MET A 244 -10.57 -5.36 4.28
CA MET A 244 -9.42 -5.84 3.50
C MET A 244 -8.82 -7.11 4.12
N ILE A 245 -8.62 -7.15 5.44
CA ILE A 245 -8.08 -8.32 6.14
C ILE A 245 -9.02 -9.53 5.98
N ARG A 246 -10.33 -9.35 6.11
CA ARG A 246 -11.31 -10.42 5.89
C ARG A 246 -11.28 -10.95 4.45
N HIS A 247 -11.13 -10.06 3.47
CA HIS A 247 -10.94 -10.45 2.08
C HIS A 247 -9.66 -11.28 1.88
N ILE A 248 -8.53 -10.80 2.41
CA ILE A 248 -7.23 -11.49 2.39
C ILE A 248 -7.38 -12.88 3.02
N ASP A 249 -7.97 -12.98 4.21
CA ASP A 249 -8.20 -14.26 4.90
C ASP A 249 -9.08 -15.21 4.08
N GLN A 250 -10.09 -14.70 3.36
CA GLN A 250 -10.91 -15.52 2.47
C GLN A 250 -10.09 -16.06 1.29
N LYS A 251 -9.24 -15.25 0.65
CA LYS A 251 -8.35 -15.71 -0.43
C LYS A 251 -7.34 -16.75 0.09
N ARG A 252 -6.78 -16.56 1.30
CA ARG A 252 -5.94 -17.57 1.96
C ARG A 252 -6.65 -18.91 2.12
N LYS A 253 -7.92 -18.88 2.57
CA LYS A 253 -8.75 -20.09 2.73
C LYS A 253 -9.00 -20.79 1.39
N ASN A 254 -9.32 -20.03 0.33
CA ASN A 254 -9.54 -20.57 -1.01
C ASN A 254 -8.28 -21.27 -1.55
N LEU A 255 -7.11 -20.70 -1.28
CA LEU A 255 -5.80 -21.26 -1.62
C LEU A 255 -5.33 -22.37 -0.67
N LYS A 256 -6.09 -22.70 0.38
CA LYS A 256 -5.75 -23.71 1.40
C LYS A 256 -4.37 -23.48 2.04
N LEU A 257 -4.02 -22.22 2.28
CA LEU A 257 -2.74 -21.85 2.89
C LEU A 257 -2.69 -22.27 4.37
N ARG A 258 -1.49 -22.35 4.93
CA ARG A 258 -1.33 -22.67 6.35
C ARG A 258 -1.99 -21.60 7.24
N PRO A 259 -2.43 -21.98 8.45
CA PRO A 259 -2.85 -21.02 9.46
C PRO A 259 -1.77 -19.97 9.72
N LEU A 260 -2.17 -18.80 10.20
CA LEU A 260 -1.22 -17.76 10.59
C LEU A 260 -0.36 -18.25 11.75
N MET A 261 0.93 -17.97 11.66
CA MET A 261 1.94 -18.45 12.60
C MET A 261 1.83 -17.75 13.96
N TYR A 262 1.41 -16.49 13.95
CA TYR A 262 1.31 -15.63 15.13
C TYR A 262 -0.13 -15.22 15.39
N GLU A 263 -0.46 -14.98 16.66
CA GLU A 263 -1.75 -14.41 17.04
C GLU A 263 -1.92 -13.02 16.43
N GLN A 264 -3.10 -12.77 15.89
CA GLN A 264 -3.43 -11.53 15.20
C GLN A 264 -4.26 -10.61 16.10
N ALA A 265 -4.07 -9.30 15.95
CA ALA A 265 -4.84 -8.31 16.70
C ALA A 265 -6.34 -8.36 16.36
N LEU A 266 -6.66 -8.47 15.08
CA LEU A 266 -8.01 -8.73 14.59
C LEU A 266 -8.27 -10.23 14.65
N LYS A 267 -9.12 -10.63 15.60
CA LYS A 267 -9.64 -12.00 15.69
C LYS A 267 -10.59 -12.24 14.52
N ALA A 268 -10.48 -13.41 13.89
CA ALA A 268 -11.44 -13.80 12.87
C ALA A 268 -12.86 -13.74 13.46
N ALA A 269 -13.82 -13.22 12.69
CA ALA A 269 -15.22 -13.39 13.03
C ALA A 269 -15.48 -14.91 13.09
N VAL A 270 -15.93 -15.38 14.26
CA VAL A 270 -16.29 -16.78 14.51
C VAL A 270 -17.44 -17.18 13.58
#